data_AF-A0A0J7K3H7-F1
#
_entry.id   AF-A0A0J7K3H7-F1
#
_cell.length_a   1.000
_cell.length_b   1.000
_cell.length_c   1.000
_cell.angle_alpha   90.00
_cell.angle_beta   90.00
_cell.angle_gamma   90.00
#
_symmetry.space_group_name_H-M   'P 1'
#
loop_
_entity.id
_entity.type
_entity.pdbx_description
1 polymer ?
#
loop_
_entity_poly.entity_id
_entity_poly.type
_entity_poly.pdbx_seq_one_letter_code
_entity_poly.pdbx_strand_id
1 'polypeptide(L)'
;MYRFMIPKVSKEQRISLVEMLHTFHLRAYDFDIDRARRGIQLFMGTKDFTTFSARNETRQIRYVRSLQSFTLEEAQPLMPFDPLSENFTYWHFICSGRSFLYNQIRRMVGALFALGSGKITEKDITVMLQVPSHHNWNPRATPAPPNGLHLLNVEYDADELRRCTILEEQEEKLQLEEQEQELRLEEQKQKLQLKE
;
A
#
# COMPACT_ATOMS: atom_id res chain seq x y z
N MET A 1 -2.92 4.00 0.92
CA MET A 1 -3.41 5.11 1.76
C MET A 1 -3.39 4.68 3.23
N TYR A 2 -3.00 5.55 4.15
CA TYR A 2 -3.18 5.35 5.58
C TYR A 2 -3.99 6.50 6.17
N ARG A 3 -5.16 6.19 6.72
CA ARG A 3 -6.12 7.14 7.28
C ARG A 3 -6.00 7.22 8.79
N PHE A 4 -5.89 8.44 9.29
CA PHE A 4 -5.88 8.72 10.73
C PHE A 4 -6.66 9.99 11.04
N MET A 5 -6.99 10.17 12.31
CA MET A 5 -7.66 11.36 12.81
C MET A 5 -7.07 11.83 14.13
N ILE A 6 -7.15 13.13 14.35
CA ILE A 6 -6.67 13.82 15.55
C ILE A 6 -7.88 14.51 16.21
N PRO A 7 -8.11 14.30 17.51
CA PRO A 7 -9.15 15.00 18.24
C PRO A 7 -8.84 16.50 18.36
N LYS A 8 -9.83 17.35 18.06
CA LYS A 8 -9.76 18.81 18.25
C LYS A 8 -9.83 19.21 19.73
N VAL A 9 -10.46 18.39 20.56
CA VAL A 9 -10.71 18.67 21.98
C VAL A 9 -10.21 17.53 22.85
N SER A 10 -9.50 17.85 23.94
CA SER A 10 -8.85 16.84 24.79
C SER A 10 -9.78 15.88 25.51
N LYS A 11 -10.97 16.33 25.88
CA LYS A 11 -11.88 15.56 26.72
C LYS A 11 -12.81 14.63 25.95
N GLU A 12 -13.00 14.85 24.65
CA GLU A 12 -13.92 14.04 23.84
C GLU A 12 -13.15 12.93 23.13
N GLN A 13 -13.61 11.69 23.32
CA GLN A 13 -12.96 10.48 22.82
C GLN A 13 -13.97 9.51 22.18
N ARG A 14 -15.25 9.90 22.13
CA ARG A 14 -16.29 9.14 21.42
C ARG A 14 -16.05 9.26 19.92
N ILE A 15 -16.11 8.12 19.26
CA ILE A 15 -15.78 7.96 17.85
C ILE A 15 -16.95 7.22 17.20
N SER A 16 -17.31 7.62 16.00
CA SER A 16 -18.30 6.89 15.20
C SER A 16 -17.81 5.46 14.91
N LEU A 17 -18.71 4.47 14.93
CA LEU A 17 -18.34 3.06 14.75
C LEU A 17 -17.58 2.82 13.45
N VAL A 18 -17.96 3.51 12.37
CA VAL A 18 -17.29 3.40 11.06
C VAL A 18 -15.84 3.88 11.13
N GLU A 19 -15.60 5.01 11.79
CA GLU A 19 -14.25 5.56 11.97
C GLU A 19 -13.38 4.66 12.85
N MET A 20 -13.95 4.02 13.88
CA MET A 20 -13.22 3.08 14.74
C MET A 20 -12.58 1.93 13.94
N LEU A 21 -13.26 1.46 12.89
CA LEU A 21 -12.84 0.31 12.08
C LEU A 21 -11.86 0.69 10.96
N HIS A 22 -11.98 1.88 10.38
CA HIS A 22 -11.25 2.27 9.17
C HIS A 22 -10.24 3.41 9.36
N THR A 23 -10.19 4.00 10.55
CA THR A 23 -9.37 5.18 10.84
C THR A 23 -8.58 4.97 12.12
N PHE A 24 -7.27 5.25 12.07
CA PHE A 24 -6.48 5.25 13.28
C PHE A 24 -6.73 6.52 14.11
N HIS A 25 -7.18 6.34 15.35
CA HIS A 25 -7.31 7.43 16.30
C HIS A 25 -5.96 7.77 16.93
N LEU A 26 -5.34 8.86 16.49
CA LEU A 26 -4.10 9.36 17.06
C LEU A 26 -4.42 10.22 18.29
N ARG A 27 -4.17 9.67 19.48
CA ARG A 27 -4.36 10.36 20.76
C ARG A 27 -3.19 11.31 21.08
N ALA A 28 -2.94 12.28 20.20
CA ALA A 28 -1.92 13.32 20.38
C ALA A 28 -2.48 14.67 19.89
N TYR A 29 -2.71 15.60 20.82
CA TYR A 29 -3.33 16.91 20.52
C TYR A 29 -2.36 17.93 19.94
N ASP A 30 -1.08 17.74 20.22
CA ASP A 30 0.04 18.57 19.80
C ASP A 30 0.79 17.96 18.61
N PHE A 31 0.12 17.12 17.82
CA PHE A 31 0.72 16.50 16.66
C PHE A 31 1.09 17.54 15.60
N ASP A 32 2.38 17.71 15.36
CA ASP A 32 2.90 18.65 14.38
C ASP A 32 2.79 18.04 12.97
N ILE A 33 1.70 18.39 12.27
CA ILE A 33 1.41 17.99 10.89
C ILE A 33 2.53 18.41 9.95
N ASP A 34 3.08 19.62 10.10
CA ASP A 34 4.11 20.13 9.20
C ASP A 34 5.44 19.41 9.38
N ARG A 35 5.79 19.07 10.62
CA ARG A 35 6.95 18.24 10.92
C ARG A 35 6.80 16.83 10.38
N ALA A 36 5.63 16.22 10.52
CA ALA A 36 5.34 14.93 9.88
C ALA A 36 5.44 15.05 8.34
N ARG A 37 4.89 16.11 7.75
CA ARG A 37 4.96 16.39 6.31
C ARG A 37 6.39 16.56 5.81
N ARG A 38 7.26 17.28 6.53
CA ARG A 38 8.69 17.40 6.18
C ARG A 38 9.42 16.06 6.26
N GLY A 39 9.12 15.25 7.28
CA GLY A 39 9.70 13.93 7.48
C GLY A 39 9.44 12.95 6.33
N ILE A 40 8.38 13.14 5.55
CA ILE A 40 8.06 12.31 4.38
C ILE A 40 9.21 12.29 3.37
N GLN A 41 9.89 13.43 3.17
CA GLN A 41 10.96 13.56 2.19
C GLN A 41 12.14 12.62 2.47
N LEU A 42 12.34 12.22 3.73
CA LEU A 42 13.40 11.28 4.12
C LEU A 42 13.22 9.91 3.47
N PHE A 43 11.98 9.51 3.13
CA PHE A 43 11.64 8.21 2.57
C PHE A 43 11.62 8.16 1.04
N MET A 44 11.62 9.31 0.36
CA MET A 44 11.44 9.40 -1.08
C MET A 44 12.61 8.79 -1.87
N GLY A 45 12.32 8.21 -3.05
CA GLY A 45 13.32 7.62 -3.93
C GLY A 45 13.66 6.16 -3.60
N THR A 46 14.85 5.72 -4.03
CA THR A 46 15.32 4.33 -3.83
C THR A 46 16.18 4.22 -2.57
N LYS A 47 15.76 3.39 -1.62
CA LYS A 47 16.44 3.20 -0.33
C LYS A 47 16.37 1.74 0.13
N ASP A 48 17.24 1.39 1.05
CA ASP A 48 17.13 0.16 1.80
C ASP A 48 16.15 0.34 2.97
N PHE A 49 15.05 -0.41 2.93
CA PHE A 49 13.98 -0.36 3.93
C PHE A 49 14.05 -1.52 4.93
N THR A 50 15.21 -2.15 5.13
CA THR A 50 15.38 -3.27 6.08
C THR A 50 14.82 -2.93 7.46
N THR A 51 15.23 -1.80 8.05
CA THR A 51 14.76 -1.32 9.36
C THR A 51 13.25 -1.07 9.40
N PHE A 52 12.67 -0.70 8.25
CA PHE A 52 11.24 -0.44 8.08
C PHE A 52 10.45 -1.68 7.70
N SER A 53 11.03 -2.87 7.71
CA SER A 53 10.30 -4.12 7.45
C SER A 53 10.22 -4.97 8.71
N ALA A 54 9.24 -5.88 8.76
CA ALA A 54 9.26 -6.93 9.76
C ALA A 54 10.22 -8.04 9.33
N ARG A 55 10.94 -8.61 10.30
CA ARG A 55 11.88 -9.70 10.09
C ARG A 55 11.14 -10.91 9.50
N ASN A 56 11.64 -11.41 8.38
CA ASN A 56 11.18 -12.64 7.77
C ASN A 56 12.40 -13.50 7.43
N GLU A 57 12.48 -14.67 8.04
CA GLU A 57 13.66 -15.55 7.99
C GLU A 57 13.56 -16.63 6.90
N THR A 58 12.42 -16.71 6.22
CA THR A 58 12.10 -17.86 5.36
C THR A 58 12.58 -17.72 3.92
N ARG A 59 12.93 -16.51 3.47
CA ARG A 59 13.29 -16.22 2.08
C ARG A 59 14.40 -15.18 1.99
N GLN A 60 15.22 -15.28 0.94
CA GLN A 60 16.14 -14.21 0.58
C GLN A 60 15.34 -13.02 0.04
N ILE A 61 15.28 -11.94 0.82
CA ILE A 61 14.49 -10.75 0.49
C ILE A 61 15.45 -9.63 0.09
N ARG A 62 15.23 -9.05 -1.07
CA ARG A 62 15.84 -7.75 -1.42
C ARG A 62 15.08 -6.66 -0.66
N TYR A 63 15.74 -5.92 0.22
CA TYR A 63 15.11 -4.87 1.04
C TYR A 63 15.11 -3.48 0.39
N VAL A 64 15.80 -3.32 -0.75
CA VAL A 64 15.79 -2.08 -1.51
C VAL A 64 14.44 -1.91 -2.23
N ARG A 65 13.77 -0.78 -2.00
CA ARG A 65 12.52 -0.41 -2.67
C ARG A 65 12.60 1.03 -3.15
N SER A 66 11.80 1.36 -4.16
CA SER A 66 11.64 2.73 -4.67
C SER A 66 10.24 3.22 -4.34
N LEU A 67 10.17 4.37 -3.69
CA LEU A 67 8.93 5.08 -3.39
C LEU A 67 8.75 6.20 -4.44
N GLN A 68 7.66 6.14 -5.21
CA GLN A 68 7.39 7.09 -6.29
C GLN A 68 6.75 8.38 -5.76
N SER A 69 5.69 8.25 -4.95
CA SER A 69 5.06 9.40 -4.28
C SER A 69 4.79 9.09 -2.81
N PHE A 70 4.82 10.13 -2.00
CA PHE A 70 4.35 10.08 -0.62
C PHE A 70 3.87 11.49 -0.20
N THR A 71 2.61 11.62 0.19
CA THR A 71 1.98 12.89 0.59
C THR A 71 1.23 12.74 1.91
N LEU A 72 0.98 13.89 2.58
CA LEU A 72 0.11 14.02 3.75
C LEU A 72 -0.92 15.10 3.48
N GLU A 73 -2.16 14.67 3.32
CA GLU A 73 -3.29 15.47 2.85
C GLU A 73 -4.41 15.47 3.88
N GLU A 74 -5.14 16.59 3.97
CA GLU A 74 -6.34 16.68 4.81
C GLU A 74 -7.47 15.88 4.17
N ALA A 75 -8.29 15.25 5.00
CA ALA A 75 -9.36 14.37 4.57
C ALA A 75 -10.70 14.78 5.19
N GLN A 76 -11.78 14.26 4.60
CA GLN A 76 -13.13 14.39 5.14
C GLN A 76 -13.48 13.20 6.05
N PRO A 77 -14.37 13.36 7.05
CA PRO A 77 -14.94 12.25 7.81
C PRO A 77 -15.66 11.25 6.90
N LEU A 78 -15.66 9.98 7.28
CA LEU A 78 -16.45 8.93 6.61
C LEU A 78 -17.94 9.11 6.88
N MET A 79 -18.30 9.69 8.03
CA MET A 79 -19.67 9.96 8.46
C MET A 79 -19.88 11.47 8.66
N PRO A 80 -19.96 12.29 7.57
CA PRO A 80 -19.99 13.75 7.68
C PRO A 80 -21.21 14.31 8.41
N PHE A 81 -22.32 13.54 8.49
CA PHE A 81 -23.54 13.94 9.19
C PHE A 81 -23.61 13.42 10.64
N ASP A 82 -22.62 12.66 11.11
CA ASP A 82 -22.54 12.24 12.50
C ASP A 82 -21.91 13.38 13.32
N PRO A 83 -22.61 13.92 14.36
CA PRO A 83 -22.06 14.99 15.19
C PRO A 83 -20.73 14.63 15.87
N LEU A 84 -20.44 13.33 16.07
CA LEU A 84 -19.15 12.91 16.60
C LEU A 84 -17.99 13.21 15.65
N SER A 85 -18.25 13.25 14.34
CA SER A 85 -17.23 13.46 13.31
C SER A 85 -16.62 14.85 13.35
N GLU A 86 -17.38 15.87 13.80
CA GLU A 86 -16.92 17.26 13.89
C GLU A 86 -15.81 17.45 14.92
N ASN A 87 -15.68 16.54 15.88
CA ASN A 87 -14.71 16.60 16.98
C ASN A 87 -13.27 16.27 16.54
N PHE A 88 -13.05 15.87 15.29
CA PHE A 88 -11.77 15.42 14.78
C PHE A 88 -11.37 16.15 13.50
N THR A 89 -10.06 16.22 13.26
CA THR A 89 -9.50 16.50 11.93
C THR A 89 -8.99 15.20 11.33
N TYR A 90 -9.19 14.99 10.04
CA TYR A 90 -8.86 13.74 9.36
C TYR A 90 -7.73 13.96 8.37
N TRP A 91 -6.88 12.97 8.22
CA TRP A 91 -5.67 13.07 7.42
C TRP A 91 -5.34 11.75 6.74
N HIS A 92 -4.80 11.83 5.53
CA HIS A 92 -4.33 10.70 4.75
C HIS A 92 -2.85 10.82 4.47
N PHE A 93 -2.12 9.76 4.81
CA PHE A 93 -0.84 9.45 4.22
C PHE A 93 -1.07 8.68 2.92
N ILE A 94 -0.71 9.23 1.77
CA ILE A 94 -0.89 8.56 0.47
C ILE A 94 0.47 8.29 -0.11
N CYS A 95 0.77 7.02 -0.39
CA CYS A 95 2.05 6.62 -0.97
C CYS A 95 1.84 5.67 -2.15
N SER A 96 2.69 5.81 -3.17
CA SER A 96 2.74 4.91 -4.32
C SER A 96 4.13 4.31 -4.50
N GLY A 97 4.15 3.06 -4.95
CA GLY A 97 5.27 2.14 -4.88
C GLY A 97 5.10 1.04 -5.91
N ARG A 98 6.16 0.63 -6.61
CA ARG A 98 6.13 -0.62 -7.41
C ARG A 98 5.91 -1.85 -6.53
N SER A 99 6.47 -1.84 -5.33
CA SER A 99 6.28 -2.90 -4.34
C SER A 99 6.64 -2.39 -2.95
N PHE A 100 6.12 -3.06 -1.93
CA PHE A 100 6.39 -2.77 -0.54
C PHE A 100 6.81 -4.04 0.20
N LEU A 101 7.66 -3.90 1.21
CA LEU A 101 8.03 -4.98 2.11
C LEU A 101 6.93 -5.22 3.15
N TYR A 102 7.00 -6.38 3.80
CA TYR A 102 6.06 -6.71 4.87
C TYR A 102 6.14 -5.68 6.01
N ASN A 103 4.99 -5.08 6.34
CA ASN A 103 4.82 -3.97 7.29
C ASN A 103 5.56 -2.66 6.95
N GLN A 104 6.09 -2.48 5.73
CA GLN A 104 6.85 -1.29 5.33
C GLN A 104 6.10 0.01 5.61
N ILE A 105 4.91 0.13 5.04
CA ILE A 105 4.09 1.34 5.14
C ILE A 105 3.74 1.65 6.60
N ARG A 106 3.37 0.62 7.37
CA ARG A 106 3.00 0.79 8.78
C ARG A 106 4.18 1.27 9.63
N ARG A 107 5.40 0.79 9.36
CA ARG A 107 6.61 1.28 10.03
C ARG A 107 6.98 2.70 9.59
N MET A 108 6.87 3.02 8.30
CA MET A 108 7.09 4.39 7.81
C MET A 108 6.11 5.38 8.47
N VAL A 109 4.82 5.10 8.42
CA VAL A 109 3.78 5.93 9.05
C VAL A 109 3.96 5.99 10.57
N GLY A 110 4.31 4.87 11.22
CA GLY A 110 4.60 4.84 12.66
C GLY A 110 5.78 5.73 13.07
N ALA A 111 6.83 5.78 12.26
CA ALA A 111 7.95 6.70 12.47
C ALA A 111 7.54 8.16 12.25
N LEU A 112 6.70 8.46 11.25
CA LEU A 112 6.15 9.80 11.04
C LEU A 112 5.24 10.24 12.19
N PHE A 113 4.44 9.32 12.76
CA PHE A 113 3.69 9.61 13.98
C PHE A 113 4.60 9.92 15.16
N ALA A 114 5.64 9.13 15.37
CA ALA A 114 6.61 9.40 16.42
C ALA A 114 7.35 10.74 16.21
N LEU A 115 7.64 11.10 14.96
CA LEU A 115 8.28 12.37 14.61
C LEU A 115 7.35 13.57 14.88
N GLY A 116 6.11 13.52 14.39
CA GLY A 116 5.14 14.60 14.59
C GLY A 116 4.70 14.76 16.04
N SER A 117 4.72 13.68 16.84
CA SER A 117 4.55 13.75 18.30
C SER A 117 5.83 14.13 19.06
N GLY A 118 6.94 14.46 18.38
CA GLY A 118 8.19 14.86 19.00
C GLY A 118 8.96 13.75 19.74
N LYS A 119 8.55 12.48 19.65
CA LYS A 119 9.19 11.33 20.31
C LYS A 119 10.53 10.94 19.70
N ILE A 120 10.69 11.23 18.40
CA ILE A 120 11.93 11.02 17.65
C ILE A 120 12.25 12.25 16.79
N THR A 121 13.46 12.27 16.24
CA THR A 121 13.98 13.33 15.37
C THR A 121 14.11 12.86 13.92
N GLU A 122 14.28 13.80 12.99
CA GLU A 122 14.59 13.49 11.58
C GLU A 122 15.92 12.72 11.45
N LYS A 123 16.88 13.02 12.34
CA LYS A 123 18.15 12.30 12.43
C LYS A 123 17.94 10.84 12.79
N ASP A 124 17.02 10.53 13.70
CA ASP A 124 16.70 9.13 14.07
C ASP A 124 16.15 8.36 12.86
N ILE A 125 15.25 8.97 12.08
CA ILE A 125 14.73 8.35 10.84
C ILE A 125 15.84 8.17 9.81
N THR A 126 16.72 9.17 9.68
CA THR A 126 17.87 9.11 8.78
C THR A 126 18.80 7.96 9.15
N VAL A 127 19.09 7.76 10.44
CA VAL A 127 19.90 6.63 10.94
C VAL A 127 19.22 5.30 10.63
N MET A 128 17.90 5.19 10.86
CA MET A 128 17.13 3.99 10.52
C MET A 128 17.21 3.62 9.03
N LEU A 129 17.32 4.61 8.14
CA LEU A 129 17.44 4.41 6.68
C LEU A 129 18.89 4.17 6.23
N GLN A 130 19.86 4.87 6.82
CA GLN A 130 21.28 4.82 6.41
C GLN A 130 22.07 3.68 7.05
N VAL A 131 21.59 3.12 8.15
CA VAL A 131 22.16 1.93 8.79
C VAL A 131 21.08 0.83 8.79
N PRO A 132 20.90 0.10 7.66
CA PRO A 132 19.79 -0.84 7.52
C PRO A 132 19.98 -2.05 8.44
N SER A 133 19.08 -2.22 9.41
CA SER A 133 19.07 -3.39 10.30
C SER A 133 17.73 -3.48 11.02
N HIS A 134 17.22 -4.70 11.19
CA HIS A 134 16.03 -4.94 12.01
C HIS A 134 16.21 -4.47 13.47
N HIS A 135 17.45 -4.43 13.96
CA HIS A 135 17.79 -3.98 15.32
C HIS A 135 17.86 -2.45 15.44
N ASN A 136 17.92 -1.71 14.33
CA ASN A 136 18.01 -0.25 14.35
C ASN A 136 16.65 0.44 14.42
N TRP A 137 15.56 -0.31 14.49
CA TRP A 137 14.24 0.27 14.70
C TRP A 137 14.22 1.05 16.02
N ASN A 138 13.90 2.34 15.96
CA ASN A 138 13.86 3.18 17.16
C ASN A 138 12.70 2.73 18.06
N PRO A 139 12.96 2.29 19.31
CA PRO A 139 11.92 1.74 20.19
C PRO A 139 10.89 2.77 20.65
N ARG A 140 11.17 4.08 20.47
CA ARG A 140 10.20 5.15 20.74
C ARG A 140 9.15 5.28 19.63
N ALA A 141 9.39 4.66 18.48
CA ALA A 141 8.43 4.55 17.40
C ALA A 141 7.70 3.19 17.48
N THR A 142 6.40 3.21 17.21
CA THR A 142 5.57 2.01 17.13
C THR A 142 5.02 1.90 15.72
N PRO A 143 5.04 0.70 15.09
CA PRO A 143 4.38 0.51 13.80
C PRO A 143 2.91 0.93 13.88
N ALA A 144 2.44 1.68 12.88
CA ALA A 144 1.07 2.16 12.84
C ALA A 144 0.08 0.97 12.87
N PRO A 145 -1.06 1.05 13.58
CA PRO A 145 -2.07 -0.01 13.58
C PRO A 145 -2.61 -0.33 12.18
N PRO A 146 -3.10 -1.54 11.90
CA PRO A 146 -3.50 -1.93 10.55
C PRO A 146 -4.83 -1.32 10.09
N ASN A 147 -5.72 -0.93 11.00
CA ASN A 147 -7.08 -0.48 10.71
C ASN A 147 -7.15 0.80 9.85
N GLY A 148 -6.11 1.66 9.91
CA GLY A 148 -6.00 2.83 9.04
C GLY A 148 -5.45 2.56 7.65
N LEU A 149 -4.88 1.37 7.37
CA LEU A 149 -4.21 1.08 6.10
C LEU A 149 -5.18 0.52 5.05
N HIS A 150 -5.25 1.19 3.91
CA HIS A 150 -6.12 0.81 2.78
C HIS A 150 -5.33 0.79 1.47
N LEU A 151 -5.52 -0.25 0.67
CA LEU A 151 -5.08 -0.28 -0.73
C LEU A 151 -6.02 0.61 -1.54
N LEU A 152 -5.46 1.61 -2.23
CA LEU A 152 -6.26 2.61 -2.95
C LEU A 152 -6.43 2.25 -4.42
N ASN A 153 -5.33 2.00 -5.11
CA ASN A 153 -5.31 1.71 -6.55
C ASN A 153 -4.16 0.74 -6.87
N VAL A 154 -4.32 -0.01 -7.95
CA VAL A 154 -3.27 -0.84 -8.56
C VAL A 154 -3.21 -0.47 -10.03
N GLU A 155 -2.07 0.07 -10.45
CA GLU A 155 -1.84 0.49 -11.83
C GLU A 155 -1.25 -0.67 -12.63
N TYR A 156 -1.78 -0.85 -13.84
CA TYR A 156 -1.32 -1.84 -14.80
C TYR A 156 -0.89 -1.13 -16.07
N ASP A 157 0.13 -1.68 -16.75
CA ASP A 157 0.51 -1.23 -18.07
C ASP A 157 -0.57 -1.64 -19.08
N ALA A 158 -1.10 -0.67 -19.83
CA ALA A 158 -2.23 -0.90 -20.72
C ALA A 158 -1.88 -1.85 -21.88
N ASP A 159 -0.64 -1.82 -22.36
CA ASP A 159 -0.20 -2.66 -23.48
C ASP A 159 0.06 -4.10 -23.02
N GLU A 160 0.62 -4.31 -21.82
CA GLU A 160 0.65 -5.61 -21.15
C GLU A 160 -0.77 -6.15 -20.90
N LEU A 161 -1.66 -5.30 -20.40
CA LEU A 161 -3.04 -5.72 -20.14
C LEU A 161 -3.72 -6.20 -21.42
N ARG A 162 -3.58 -5.46 -22.54
CA ARG A 162 -4.12 -5.85 -23.85
C ARG A 162 -3.53 -7.17 -24.36
N ARG A 163 -2.22 -7.38 -24.22
CA ARG A 163 -1.56 -8.63 -24.64
C ARG A 163 -2.02 -9.86 -23.85
N CYS A 164 -2.36 -9.66 -22.58
CA CYS A 164 -2.76 -10.74 -21.68
C CYS A 164 -4.28 -10.91 -21.55
N THR A 165 -5.07 -10.01 -22.13
CA THR A 165 -6.54 -10.12 -22.16
C THR A 165 -6.92 -10.94 -23.38
N ILE A 166 -7.52 -12.10 -23.17
CA ILE A 166 -8.17 -12.86 -24.23
C ILE A 166 -9.36 -12.00 -24.68
N LEU A 167 -9.24 -11.41 -25.87
CA LEU A 167 -10.36 -10.72 -26.50
C LEU A 167 -11.29 -11.77 -27.12
N GLU A 168 -12.60 -11.56 -27.06
CA GLU A 168 -13.62 -12.50 -27.58
C GLU A 168 -13.32 -12.92 -29.05
N GLU A 169 -12.81 -11.98 -29.86
CA GLU A 169 -12.37 -12.24 -31.24
C GLU A 169 -11.19 -13.22 -31.36
N GLN A 170 -10.31 -13.26 -30.36
CA GLN A 170 -9.20 -14.23 -30.32
C GLN A 170 -9.68 -15.61 -29.86
N GLU A 171 -10.68 -15.66 -28.98
CA GLU A 171 -11.30 -16.90 -28.52
C GLU A 171 -12.07 -17.59 -29.66
N GLU A 172 -12.85 -16.83 -30.44
CA GLU A 172 -13.51 -17.33 -31.66
C GLU A 172 -12.50 -17.83 -32.69
N LYS A 173 -11.39 -17.11 -32.87
CA LYS A 173 -10.34 -17.50 -33.83
C LYS A 173 -9.59 -18.75 -33.41
N LEU A 174 -9.30 -18.91 -32.11
CA LEU A 174 -8.72 -20.13 -31.54
C LEU A 174 -9.66 -21.33 -31.70
N GLN A 175 -10.96 -21.15 -31.43
CA GLN A 175 -11.96 -22.22 -31.61
C GLN A 175 -12.13 -22.62 -33.08
N LEU A 176 -12.13 -21.65 -34.00
CA LEU A 176 -12.16 -21.91 -35.45
C LEU A 176 -10.91 -22.66 -35.93
N GLU A 177 -9.72 -22.29 -35.44
CA GLU A 177 -8.47 -23.00 -35.76
C GLU A 177 -8.44 -24.43 -35.20
N GLU A 178 -8.96 -24.67 -34.00
CA GLU A 178 -9.11 -26.01 -33.43
C GLU A 178 -10.09 -26.87 -34.24
N GLN A 179 -11.24 -26.31 -34.63
CA GLN A 179 -12.23 -27.01 -35.47
C GLN A 179 -11.67 -27.36 -36.85
N GLU A 180 -10.93 -26.46 -37.49
CA GLU A 180 -10.27 -26.74 -38.77
C GLU A 180 -9.23 -27.85 -38.66
N GLN A 181 -8.50 -27.93 -37.54
CA GLN A 181 -7.51 -28.99 -37.32
C GLN A 181 -8.17 -30.36 -37.12
N GLU A 182 -9.28 -30.43 -36.38
CA GLU A 182 -10.04 -31.68 -36.20
C GLU A 182 -10.61 -32.20 -37.53
N LEU A 183 -11.22 -31.31 -38.33
CA LEU A 183 -11.74 -31.65 -39.67
C LEU A 183 -10.65 -32.20 -40.59
N ARG A 184 -9.46 -31.57 -40.61
CA ARG A 184 -8.31 -32.07 -41.41
C ARG A 184 -7.83 -33.44 -40.93
N LEU A 185 -7.88 -33.71 -39.63
CA LEU A 185 -7.47 -34.99 -39.06
C LEU A 185 -8.47 -36.11 -39.43
N GLU A 186 -9.76 -35.81 -39.44
CA GLU A 186 -10.82 -36.75 -39.87
C GLU A 186 -10.74 -37.09 -41.37
N GLU A 187 -10.52 -36.09 -42.22
CA GLU A 187 -10.32 -36.32 -43.65
C GLU A 187 -9.10 -37.19 -43.94
N GLN A 188 -8.01 -37.02 -43.19
CA GLN A 188 -6.83 -37.87 -43.30
C GLN A 188 -7.13 -39.32 -42.88
N LYS A 189 -7.88 -39.52 -41.80
CA LYS A 189 -8.30 -40.86 -41.35
C LYS A 189 -9.18 -41.56 -42.38
N GLN A 190 -10.14 -40.86 -42.99
CA GLN A 190 -10.98 -41.43 -44.05
C GLN A 190 -10.19 -41.79 -45.30
N LYS A 191 -9.24 -40.95 -45.73
CA LYS A 191 -8.35 -41.24 -46.88
C LYS A 191 -7.41 -42.42 -46.64
N LEU A 192 -7.06 -42.71 -45.39
CA LEU A 192 -6.29 -43.89 -44.99
C LEU A 192 -7.14 -45.17 -45.01
N GLN A 193 -8.40 -45.11 -44.62
CA GLN A 193 -9.33 -46.25 -44.65
C GLN A 193 -9.78 -46.66 -46.07
N LEU A 194 -9.72 -45.75 -47.04
CA LEU A 194 -10.04 -46.02 -48.46
C LEU A 194 -8.86 -46.58 -49.27
N LYS A 195 -7.69 -46.78 -48.63
CA LYS A 195 -6.46 -47.31 -49.25
C LYS A 195 -6.13 -48.74 -48.81
N GLU A 196 -6.96 -49.37 -47.99
CA GLU A 196 -6.95 -50.81 -47.66
C GLU A 196 -8.04 -51.55 -48.43
#